data_AF-A0A916XAW7-F1
#
_entry.id   AF-A0A916XAW7-F1
#
_cell.length_a   1.000
_cell.length_b   1.000
_cell.length_c   1.000
_cell.angle_alpha   90.00
_cell.angle_beta   90.00
_cell.angle_gamma   90.00
#
_symmetry.space_group_name_H-M   'P 1'
#
loop_
_entity.id
_entity.type
_entity.pdbx_description
1 polymer ?
#
loop_
_entity_poly.entity_id
_entity_poly.type
_entity_poly.pdbx_seq_one_letter_code
_entity_poly.pdbx_strand_id
1 'polypeptide(L)' 'MTAMAQSLKRAGRRSRYRLRKQVVEPVFGQIKQARGFRQFLLRGLAKVRGEWALICTAHNLLKLAAAAA' A
#
# COMPACT_ATOMS: atom_id res chain seq x y z
N MET A 1 -6.97 16.59 -6.32
CA MET A 1 -5.91 15.89 -7.09
C MET A 1 -4.90 16.84 -7.77
N THR A 2 -5.20 18.13 -7.92
CA THR A 2 -4.35 19.14 -8.60
C THR A 2 -3.05 19.47 -7.86
N ALA A 3 -3.07 19.57 -6.53
CA ALA A 3 -1.89 19.89 -5.72
C ALA A 3 -0.76 18.83 -5.82
N MET A 4 -1.13 17.55 -5.91
CA MET A 4 -0.17 16.45 -6.07
C MET A 4 0.41 16.41 -7.48
N ALA A 5 -0.40 16.67 -8.51
CA ALA A 5 0.07 16.80 -9.89
C ALA A 5 1.03 17.99 -10.06
N GLN A 6 0.76 19.11 -9.40
CA GLN A 6 1.64 20.28 -9.37
C GLN A 6 2.96 19.98 -8.63
N SER A 7 2.90 19.29 -7.49
CA SER A 7 4.10 18.88 -6.74
C SER A 7 4.97 17.91 -7.53
N LEU A 8 4.35 16.97 -8.26
CA LEU A 8 5.04 16.05 -9.17
C LEU A 8 5.70 16.76 -10.35
N LYS A 9 5.06 17.79 -10.92
CA LYS A 9 5.65 18.64 -11.97
C LYS A 9 6.87 19.41 -11.44
N ARG A 10 6.76 20.00 -10.23
CA ARG A 10 7.85 20.78 -9.60
C ARG A 10 9.06 19.92 -9.20
N ALA A 11 8.84 18.71 -8.70
CA ALA A 11 9.91 17.85 -8.20
C ALA A 11 10.75 17.16 -9.29
N GLY A 12 10.35 17.25 -10.57
CA GLY A 12 11.08 16.67 -11.70
C GLY A 12 11.06 15.14 -11.79
N ARG A 13 11.62 14.57 -12.87
CA ARG A 13 11.60 13.11 -13.16
C ARG A 13 12.35 12.24 -12.16
N ARG A 14 13.29 12.81 -11.38
CA ARG A 14 14.13 12.11 -10.39
C ARG A 14 13.59 12.17 -8.96
N SER A 15 12.40 12.72 -8.72
CA SER A 15 11.90 12.83 -7.35
C SER A 15 11.68 11.46 -6.70
N ARG A 16 12.10 11.33 -5.43
CA ARG A 16 11.81 10.16 -4.57
C ARG A 16 10.31 9.85 -4.51
N TYR A 17 9.48 10.83 -4.79
CA TYR A 17 8.04 10.69 -4.84
C TYR A 17 7.57 9.78 -5.99
N ARG A 18 8.27 9.76 -7.13
CA ARG A 18 7.94 8.88 -8.26
C ARG A 18 8.21 7.40 -7.95
N LEU A 19 9.23 7.11 -7.14
CA LEU A 19 9.54 5.75 -6.66
C LEU A 19 8.39 5.17 -5.81
N ARG A 20 7.63 6.01 -5.10
CA ARG A 20 6.47 5.53 -4.31
C ARG A 20 5.41 4.86 -5.16
N LYS A 21 5.20 5.32 -6.40
CA LYS A 21 4.29 4.67 -7.35
C LYS A 21 4.72 3.23 -7.63
N GLN A 22 6.02 2.98 -7.75
CA GLN A 22 6.53 1.64 -8.04
C GLN A 22 6.51 0.73 -6.79
N VAL A 23 6.69 1.30 -5.59
CA VAL A 23 6.77 0.51 -4.35
C VAL A 23 5.39 0.20 -3.77
N VAL A 24 4.46 1.16 -3.83
CA VAL A 24 3.19 1.08 -3.10
C VAL A 24 2.07 0.45 -3.93
N GLU A 25 2.04 0.68 -5.25
CA GLU A 25 1.00 0.09 -6.13
C GLU A 25 1.02 -1.44 -6.14
N PRO A 26 2.18 -2.14 -6.20
CA PRO A 26 2.19 -3.60 -6.13
C PRO A 26 1.65 -4.15 -4.81
N VAL A 27 1.94 -3.48 -3.69
CA VAL A 27 1.43 -3.88 -2.36
C VAL A 27 -0.10 -3.79 -2.33
N PHE A 28 -0.67 -2.69 -2.83
CA PHE A 28 -2.12 -2.57 -2.94
C PHE A 28 -2.74 -3.57 -3.93
N GLY A 29 -2.08 -3.82 -5.06
CA GLY A 29 -2.49 -4.84 -6.01
C GLY A 29 -2.53 -6.23 -5.38
N GLN A 30 -1.48 -6.62 -4.66
CA GLN A 30 -1.40 -7.91 -3.97
C GLN A 30 -2.46 -8.04 -2.86
N ILE A 31 -2.66 -7.01 -2.04
CA ILE A 31 -3.69 -7.04 -0.99
C ILE A 31 -5.10 -7.14 -1.59
N LYS A 32 -5.41 -6.34 -2.61
CA LYS A 32 -6.78 -6.26 -3.16
C LYS A 32 -7.11 -7.39 -4.14
N GLN A 33 -6.20 -7.71 -5.05
CA GLN A 33 -6.42 -8.70 -6.12
C GLN A 33 -5.99 -10.09 -5.68
N ALA A 34 -4.75 -10.26 -5.22
CA ALA A 34 -4.25 -11.59 -4.89
C ALA A 34 -4.84 -12.16 -3.58
N ARG A 35 -5.13 -11.30 -2.60
CA ARG A 35 -5.74 -11.74 -1.32
C ARG A 35 -7.23 -11.48 -1.21
N GLY A 36 -7.86 -10.87 -2.22
CA GLY A 36 -9.30 -10.60 -2.22
C GLY A 36 -9.78 -9.60 -1.18
N PHE A 37 -8.89 -8.83 -0.52
CA PHE A 37 -9.29 -7.86 0.49
C PHE A 37 -9.91 -6.61 -0.16
N ARG A 38 -11.24 -6.62 -0.32
CA ARG A 38 -12.00 -5.54 -0.97
C ARG A 38 -12.81 -4.68 0.00
N GLN A 39 -13.10 -5.21 1.17
CA GLN A 39 -14.02 -4.62 2.14
C GLN A 39 -13.47 -4.82 3.55
N PHE A 40 -13.66 -3.83 4.41
CA PHE A 40 -13.40 -3.94 5.85
C PHE A 40 -14.59 -4.63 6.50
N LEU A 41 -14.35 -5.57 7.43
CA LEU A 41 -15.43 -6.26 8.13
C LEU A 41 -15.92 -5.40 9.31
N LEU A 42 -15.00 -4.65 9.93
CA LEU A 42 -15.31 -3.80 11.07
C LEU A 42 -15.69 -2.38 10.64
N ARG A 43 -16.55 -1.74 11.44
CA ARG A 43 -16.96 -0.34 11.28
C ARG A 43 -16.29 0.54 12.34
N GLY A 44 -15.96 1.76 11.95
CA GLY A 44 -15.30 2.76 12.80
C GLY A 44 -13.78 2.80 12.59
N LEU A 45 -13.21 4.02 12.57
CA LEU A 45 -11.82 4.27 12.18
C LEU A 45 -10.80 3.47 13.01
N ALA A 46 -11.02 3.37 14.32
CA ALA A 46 -10.13 2.63 15.21
C ALA A 46 -10.06 1.14 14.85
N LYS A 47 -11.21 0.50 14.59
CA LYS A 47 -11.29 -0.92 14.25
C LYS A 47 -10.75 -1.20 12.84
N VAL A 48 -11.09 -0.36 11.87
CA VAL A 48 -10.58 -0.42 10.49
C VAL A 48 -9.04 -0.29 10.45
N ARG A 49 -8.47 0.57 11.30
CA ARG A 49 -7.00 0.67 11.45
C ARG A 49 -6.38 -0.64 11.93
N GLY A 50 -7.02 -1.34 12.86
CA GLY A 50 -6.60 -2.65 13.33
C GLY A 50 -6.62 -3.71 12.22
N GLU A 51 -7.72 -3.81 11.49
CA GLU A 51 -7.83 -4.73 10.34
C GLU A 51 -6.77 -4.45 9.28
N TRP A 52 -6.57 -3.18 8.95
CA TRP A 52 -5.56 -2.78 7.99
C TRP A 52 -4.15 -3.14 8.44
N ALA A 53 -3.83 -2.91 9.72
CA ALA A 53 -2.54 -3.29 10.29
C ALA A 53 -2.32 -4.81 10.23
N LEU A 54 -3.33 -5.62 10.56
CA LEU A 54 -3.24 -7.07 10.50
C LEU A 54 -2.92 -7.57 9.08
N ILE A 55 -3.58 -7.01 8.07
CA ILE A 55 -3.35 -7.35 6.66
C ILE A 55 -1.97 -6.95 6.20
N CYS A 56 -1.51 -5.75 6.57
CA CYS A 56 -0.15 -5.30 6.29
C CYS A 56 0.90 -6.21 6.95
N THR A 57 0.67 -6.63 8.20
CA THR A 57 1.56 -7.57 8.89
C THR A 57 1.60 -8.91 8.17
N ALA A 58 0.44 -9.49 7.84
CA ALA A 58 0.38 -10.74 7.09
C ALA A 58 1.00 -10.63 5.69
N HIS A 59 0.91 -9.45 5.06
CA HIS A 59 1.59 -9.15 3.81
C HIS A 59 3.12 -9.21 3.97
N ASN A 60 3.65 -8.51 4.96
CA ASN A 60 5.08 -8.47 5.23
C ASN A 60 5.64 -9.84 5.65
N LEU A 61 4.93 -10.59 6.49
CA LEU A 61 5.34 -11.93 6.92
C LEU A 61 5.48 -12.90 5.74
N LEU A 62 4.53 -12.91 4.80
CA LEU A 62 4.68 -13.76 3.61
C LEU A 62 5.87 -13.34 2.73
N LYS A 63 6.16 -12.05 2.63
CA LYS A 63 7.36 -11.60 1.89
C LYS A 63 8.65 -12.05 2.56
N LEU A 64 8.71 -12.00 3.90
CA LEU A 64 9.85 -12.49 4.66
C LEU A 64 10.01 -14.01 4.50
N ALA A 65 8.91 -14.77 4.62
CA ALA A 65 8.93 -16.21 4.41
C ALA A 65 9.41 -16.60 3.01
N ALA A 66 8.94 -15.91 1.97
CA ALA A 66 9.37 -16.13 0.60
C ALA A 66 10.82 -15.71 0.32
N ALA A 67 11.38 -14.78 1.11
CA ALA A 67 12.77 -14.36 0.99
C ALA A 67 13.75 -15.22 1.79
N ALA A 68 13.24 -15.95 2.79
CA ALA A 68 13.99 -16.88 3.63
C ALA A 68 14.03 -18.31 3.07
N ALA A 69 13.26 -18.58 2.01
CA ALA A 69 13.25 -19.83 1.25
C ALA A 69 14.17 -19.72 0.02
#